data_AF-A8RNA5-F1
#
_entry.id   AF-A8RNA5-F1
#
_cell.length_a   1.000
_cell.length_b   1.000
_cell.length_c   1.000
_cell.angle_alpha   90.00
_cell.angle_beta   90.00
_cell.angle_gamma   90.00
#
_symmetry.space_group_name_H-M   'P 1'
#
loop_
_entity.id
_entity.type
_entity.pdbx_description
1 polymer ?
#
loop_
_entity_poly.entity_id
_entity_poly.type
_entity_poly.pdbx_seq_one_letter_code
_entity_poly.pdbx_strand_id
1 'polypeptide(L)'
;MLPVGLVIVMGTGTSFGTVPVLAVLYVPLCSERGFGLGATTLLVAAAATIGDTSFHVSDITLAPTSGLNVDGQHDYIWDTCVIPLIALDIPMFILACLCPLFF
;
A
#
# COMPACT_ATOMS: atom_id res chain seq x y z
N MET A 1 -8.84 3.40 -10.61
CA MET A 1 -8.32 4.29 -9.54
C MET A 1 -7.15 3.65 -8.84
N LEU A 2 -7.29 2.42 -8.32
CA LEU A 2 -6.19 1.66 -7.69
C LEU A 2 -4.81 1.71 -8.37
N PRO A 3 -4.66 1.56 -9.71
CA PRO A 3 -3.33 1.59 -10.34
C PRO A 3 -2.62 2.94 -10.16
N VAL A 4 -3.36 4.04 -10.13
CA VAL A 4 -2.81 5.39 -9.96
C VAL A 4 -2.31 5.58 -8.54
N GLY A 5 -3.09 5.16 -7.53
CA GLY A 5 -2.63 5.17 -6.14
C GLY A 5 -1.43 4.26 -5.93
N LEU A 6 -1.42 3.09 -6.55
CA LEU A 6 -0.29 2.16 -6.44
C LEU A 6 1.00 2.76 -7.01
N VAL A 7 0.96 3.43 -8.17
CA VAL A 7 2.10 4.16 -8.73
C VAL A 7 2.57 5.31 -7.83
N ILE A 8 1.64 6.05 -7.20
CA ILE A 8 1.97 7.16 -6.30
C ILE A 8 2.65 6.66 -5.02
N VAL A 9 2.16 5.55 -4.44
CA VAL A 9 2.72 5.01 -3.20
C VAL A 9 4.06 4.33 -3.43
N MET A 10 4.26 3.68 -4.59
CA MET A 10 5.59 3.14 -4.97
C MET A 10 6.70 4.19 -4.95
N GLY A 11 6.40 5.43 -5.33
CA GLY A 11 7.40 6.49 -5.49
C GLY A 11 7.74 7.27 -4.21
N THR A 12 6.95 7.13 -3.15
CA THR A 12 7.01 8.01 -1.97
C THR A 12 7.67 7.37 -0.76
N GLY A 13 7.72 6.03 -0.68
CA GLY A 13 8.52 5.28 0.30
C GLY A 13 8.18 5.52 1.79
N THR A 14 7.15 6.31 2.10
CA THR A 14 6.81 6.73 3.46
C THR A 14 5.32 6.53 3.75
N SER A 15 5.00 5.88 4.86
CA SER A 15 3.63 5.50 5.23
C SER A 15 2.79 6.69 5.68
N PHE A 16 3.39 7.63 6.41
CA PHE A 16 2.65 8.74 7.01
C PHE A 16 2.36 9.88 6.02
N GLY A 17 3.22 10.05 5.00
CA GLY A 17 3.08 11.09 3.99
C GLY A 17 2.13 10.74 2.85
N THR A 18 1.89 9.45 2.61
CA THR A 18 1.11 8.97 1.46
C THR A 18 -0.39 8.99 1.70
N VAL A 19 -0.86 8.71 2.92
CA VAL A 19 -2.30 8.73 3.24
C VAL A 19 -2.94 10.10 2.99
N PRO A 20 -2.37 11.24 3.43
CA PRO A 20 -2.95 12.55 3.18
C PRO A 20 -2.96 12.91 1.70
N VAL A 21 -1.88 12.56 0.96
CA VAL A 21 -1.77 12.80 -0.49
C VAL A 21 -2.81 11.99 -1.26
N LEU A 22 -2.94 10.70 -0.94
CA LEU A 22 -3.96 9.83 -1.53
C LEU A 22 -5.37 10.31 -1.20
N ALA A 23 -5.63 10.74 0.03
CA ALA A 23 -6.94 11.23 0.43
C ALA A 23 -7.36 12.48 -0.37
N VAL A 24 -6.45 13.44 -0.56
CA VAL A 24 -6.73 14.65 -1.36
C VAL A 24 -7.03 14.31 -2.83
N LEU A 25 -6.43 13.25 -3.38
CA LEU A 25 -6.69 12.82 -4.76
C LEU A 25 -7.95 11.97 -4.88
N TYR A 26 -8.09 10.94 -4.04
CA TYR A 26 -9.14 9.93 -4.15
C TYR A 26 -10.50 10.43 -3.66
N VAL A 27 -10.56 11.27 -2.61
CA VAL A 27 -11.83 11.75 -2.06
C VAL A 27 -12.66 12.56 -3.09
N PRO A 28 -12.12 13.59 -3.77
CA PRO A 28 -12.90 14.33 -4.77
C PRO A 28 -13.26 13.43 -5.97
N LEU A 29 -12.33 12.58 -6.40
CA LEU A 29 -12.52 11.63 -7.51
C LEU A 29 -13.62 10.59 -7.22
N CYS A 30 -13.71 10.09 -5.99
CA CYS A 30 -14.77 9.18 -5.56
C CYS A 30 -16.10 9.91 -5.40
N SER A 31 -16.09 11.16 -4.92
CA SER A 31 -17.29 11.99 -4.80
C SER A 31 -17.92 12.30 -6.16
N GLU A 32 -17.13 12.58 -7.19
CA GLU A 32 -17.63 12.80 -8.56
C GLU A 32 -18.22 11.53 -9.20
N ARG A 33 -17.73 10.35 -8.79
CA ARG A 33 -18.16 9.05 -9.31
C ARG A 33 -19.32 8.43 -8.53
N GLY A 34 -19.81 9.12 -7.49
CA GLY A 34 -20.93 8.67 -6.66
C GLY A 34 -20.59 7.54 -5.69
N PHE A 35 -19.30 7.31 -5.39
CA PHE A 35 -18.91 6.33 -4.38
C PHE A 35 -19.27 6.84 -2.97
N GLY A 36 -19.75 5.94 -2.12
CA GLY A 36 -20.02 6.24 -0.71
C GLY A 36 -18.74 6.56 0.08
N LEU A 37 -18.90 7.21 1.24
CA LEU A 37 -17.78 7.48 2.15
C LEU A 37 -17.05 6.19 2.53
N GLY A 38 -17.78 5.09 2.81
CA GLY A 38 -17.20 3.80 3.17
C GLY A 38 -16.28 3.25 2.09
N ALA A 39 -16.77 3.16 0.85
CA ALA A 39 -15.98 2.71 -0.31
C ALA A 39 -14.72 3.58 -0.53
N THR A 40 -14.85 4.90 -0.37
CA THR A 40 -13.73 5.84 -0.53
C THR A 40 -12.66 5.63 0.55
N THR A 41 -13.06 5.53 1.82
CA THR A 41 -12.11 5.28 2.93
C THR A 41 -11.41 3.95 2.79
N LEU A 42 -12.11 2.91 2.32
CA LEU A 42 -11.55 1.58 2.14
C LEU A 42 -10.54 1.54 1.00
N LEU A 43 -10.81 2.25 -0.11
CA LEU A 43 -9.87 2.41 -1.21
C LEU A 43 -8.60 3.18 -0.82
N VAL A 44 -8.74 4.26 -0.05
CA VAL A 44 -7.59 5.03 0.45
C VAL A 44 -6.76 4.21 1.44
N ALA A 45 -7.43 3.51 2.38
CA ALA A 45 -6.76 2.63 3.33
C ALA A 45 -6.00 1.52 2.62
N ALA A 46 -6.64 0.80 1.69
CA ALA A 46 -5.98 -0.27 0.95
C ALA A 46 -4.79 0.22 0.12
N ALA A 47 -4.92 1.35 -0.56
CA ALA A 47 -3.81 1.93 -1.32
C ALA A 47 -2.62 2.31 -0.42
N ALA A 48 -2.90 2.87 0.76
CA ALA A 48 -1.88 3.19 1.74
C ALA A 48 -1.19 1.94 2.30
N THR A 49 -1.95 0.90 2.67
CA THR A 49 -1.37 -0.33 3.25
C THR A 49 -0.49 -1.05 2.23
N ILE A 50 -0.94 -1.18 0.99
CA ILE A 50 -0.20 -1.93 -0.05
C ILE A 50 1.20 -1.34 -0.27
N GLY A 51 1.31 -0.03 -0.46
CA GLY A 51 2.63 0.52 -0.76
C GLY A 51 3.55 0.68 0.45
N ASP A 52 3.10 0.32 1.65
CA ASP A 52 3.89 0.31 2.88
C ASP A 52 4.57 -1.03 3.14
N THR A 53 3.89 -2.13 2.84
CA THR A 53 4.42 -3.48 3.00
C THR A 53 5.21 -3.97 1.80
N SER A 54 4.89 -3.48 0.60
CA SER A 54 5.38 -3.96 -0.70
C SER A 54 6.77 -3.52 -1.17
N PHE A 55 7.26 -2.37 -0.70
CA PHE A 55 8.30 -1.63 -1.43
C PHE A 55 9.65 -1.60 -0.71
N HIS A 56 10.72 -1.86 -1.46
CA HIS A 56 12.15 -1.90 -1.06
C HIS A 56 12.69 -0.67 -0.30
N VAL A 57 11.88 0.38 -0.15
CA VAL A 57 12.26 1.68 0.43
C VAL A 57 11.35 2.02 1.62
N SER A 58 10.36 1.17 1.95
CA SER A 58 9.42 1.52 3.01
C SER A 58 10.11 1.53 4.38
N ASP A 59 9.84 2.58 5.15
CA ASP A 59 10.40 2.77 6.49
C ASP A 59 10.09 1.57 7.40
N ILE A 60 8.95 0.90 7.18
CA ILE A 60 8.48 -0.22 8.01
C ILE A 60 9.19 -1.53 7.68
N THR A 61 9.68 -1.71 6.45
CA THR A 61 10.44 -2.91 6.08
C THR A 61 11.92 -2.73 6.33
N LEU A 62 12.48 -1.56 6.02
CA LEU A 62 13.91 -1.28 6.16
C LEU A 62 14.35 -1.16 7.63
N ALA A 63 13.56 -0.50 8.48
CA ALA A 63 13.91 -0.30 9.88
C ALA A 63 14.12 -1.61 10.67
N PRO A 64 13.21 -2.61 10.66
CA PRO A 64 13.39 -3.85 11.42
C PRO A 64 14.37 -4.84 10.78
N THR A 65 14.59 -4.78 9.47
CA THR A 65 15.42 -5.78 8.75
C THR A 65 16.85 -5.34 8.52
N SER A 66 17.16 -4.05 8.69
CA SER A 66 18.53 -3.51 8.65
C SER A 66 19.51 -4.22 9.61
N GLY A 67 19.02 -4.81 10.70
CA GLY A 67 19.81 -5.60 11.65
C GLY A 67 19.81 -7.11 11.41
N LEU A 68 19.00 -7.63 10.49
CA LEU A 68 18.89 -9.08 10.25
C LEU A 68 20.06 -9.63 9.42
N ASN A 69 20.77 -8.80 8.66
CA ASN A 69 21.90 -9.23 7.84
C ASN A 69 23.27 -9.15 8.55
N VAL A 70 23.28 -9.14 9.89
CA VAL A 70 24.54 -9.09 10.67
C VAL A 70 25.38 -10.35 10.48
N ASP A 71 24.76 -11.49 10.18
CA ASP A 71 25.41 -12.77 9.91
C ASP A 71 25.56 -13.10 8.40
N GLY A 72 25.13 -12.20 7.51
CA GLY A 72 25.19 -12.41 6.06
C GLY A 72 24.20 -13.44 5.51
N GLN A 73 23.25 -13.92 6.32
CA GLN A 73 22.29 -14.96 5.91
C GLN A 73 20.93 -14.41 5.47
N HIS A 74 20.72 -13.10 5.57
CA HIS A 74 19.44 -12.47 5.27
C HIS A 74 19.47 -11.75 3.92
N ASP A 75 18.63 -12.19 2.98
CA ASP A 75 18.42 -11.48 1.72
C ASP A 75 17.23 -10.54 1.88
N TYR A 76 17.51 -9.24 2.00
CA TYR A 76 16.48 -8.21 2.15
C TYR A 76 15.37 -8.31 1.09
N ILE A 77 15.72 -8.59 -0.16
CA ILE A 77 14.72 -8.60 -1.25
C ILE A 77 13.82 -9.83 -1.11
N TRP A 78 14.40 -11.02 -1.00
CA TRP A 78 13.62 -12.26 -0.97
C TRP A 78 12.91 -12.49 0.35
N ASP A 79 13.57 -12.24 1.47
CA ASP A 79 13.05 -12.54 2.80
C ASP A 79 12.13 -11.44 3.33
N THR A 80 12.36 -10.18 2.95
CA THR A 80 11.62 -9.03 3.50
C THR A 80 10.63 -8.42 2.51
N CYS A 81 10.93 -8.39 1.20
CA CYS A 81 10.07 -7.70 0.23
C CYS A 81 9.17 -8.64 -0.57
N VAL A 82 9.65 -9.79 -1.01
CA VAL A 82 8.89 -10.69 -1.90
C VAL A 82 7.75 -11.42 -1.18
N ILE A 83 7.98 -11.89 0.05
CA ILE A 83 6.99 -12.66 0.80
C ILE A 83 5.74 -11.84 1.15
N PRO A 84 5.86 -10.61 1.70
CA PRO A 84 4.69 -9.75 1.96
C PRO A 84 3.96 -9.33 0.68
N LEU A 85 4.69 -9.08 -0.42
CA LEU A 85 4.09 -8.75 -1.72
C LEU A 85 3.10 -9.83 -2.16
N ILE A 86 3.47 -11.09 -2.00
CA ILE A 86 2.64 -12.22 -2.40
C ILE A 86 1.53 -12.49 -1.37
N ALA A 87 1.87 -12.51 -0.08
CA ALA A 87 0.97 -12.94 0.98
C ALA A 87 -0.02 -11.87 1.47
N LEU A 88 0.28 -10.58 1.25
CA LEU A 88 -0.51 -9.46 1.76
C LEU A 88 -1.00 -8.53 0.65
N ASP A 89 -0.10 -8.04 -0.21
CA ASP A 89 -0.45 -7.03 -1.21
C ASP A 89 -1.38 -7.55 -2.29
N ILE A 90 -1.11 -8.74 -2.85
CA ILE A 90 -1.99 -9.35 -3.86
C ILE A 90 -3.41 -9.58 -3.30
N PRO A 91 -3.59 -10.22 -2.13
CA PRO A 91 -4.91 -10.35 -1.51
C PRO A 91 -5.59 -9.01 -1.21
N MET A 92 -4.84 -8.02 -0.70
CA MET A 92 -5.39 -6.70 -0.40
C MET A 92 -5.82 -5.96 -1.65
N PHE A 93 -5.05 -6.05 -2.74
CA PHE A 93 -5.41 -5.44 -4.02
C PHE A 93 -6.72 -6.03 -4.57
N ILE A 94 -6.88 -7.35 -4.47
CA ILE A 94 -8.10 -8.05 -4.87
C ILE A 94 -9.29 -7.61 -4.02
N LEU A 95 -9.11 -7.56 -2.69
CA LEU A 95 -10.15 -7.13 -1.76
C LEU A 95 -10.55 -5.67 -1.99
N ALA A 96 -9.58 -4.79 -2.24
CA ALA A 96 -9.82 -3.37 -2.52
C ALA A 96 -10.54 -3.14 -3.86
N CYS A 97 -10.42 -4.06 -4.81
CA CYS A 97 -11.19 -4.01 -6.06
C CYS A 97 -12.62 -4.52 -5.87
N LEU A 98 -12.82 -5.55 -5.05
CA LEU A 98 -14.12 -6.21 -4.89
C LEU A 98 -15.02 -5.53 -3.83
N CYS A 99 -14.46 -5.12 -2.70
CA CYS A 99 -15.22 -4.61 -1.57
C CYS A 99 -16.04 -3.32 -1.87
N PRO A 100 -15.54 -2.35 -2.64
CA PRO A 100 -16.31 -1.17 -3.04
C PRO A 100 -17.53 -1.45 -3.92
N LEU A 101 -17.69 -2.66 -4.45
CA LEU A 101 -18.88 -3.05 -5.21
C LEU A 101 -20.08 -3.34 -4.31
N PHE A 102 -19.86 -3.51 -3.01
CA PHE A 102 -20.89 -3.84 -2.02
C PHE A 102 -21.35 -2.63 -1.19
N PHE A 103 -20.79 -1.44 -1.44
CA PHE A 103 -21.06 -0.18 -0.75
C PHE A 103 -21.42 0.93 -1.72
#